data_AF-A0A4Q5QHS8-F1
#
_entry.id   AF-A0A4Q5QHS8-F1
#
_cell.length_a   1.000
_cell.length_b   1.000
_cell.length_c   1.000
_cell.angle_alpha   90.00
_cell.angle_beta   90.00
_cell.angle_gamma   90.00
#
_symmetry.space_group_name_H-M   'P 1'
#
loop_
_entity.id
_entity.type
_entity.pdbx_description
1 polymer ?
#
loop_
_entity_poly.entity_id
_entity_poly.type
_entity_poly.pdbx_seq_one_letter_code
_entity_poly.pdbx_strand_id
1 'polypeptide(L)'
;MVISEEVLNYKIIRQPYRITMAKWDFTVTQKRILTKIISLLQKEISLVAKGMPIGQLEIFSNVDDSIKLTFSLNDIVKNSNNYTHVKKALQELRSFDVQIVLPATKSKTSKQPEEETILTGLIERAVLTKHSRLVTIVIHKATAQELVKATNGLTQFAEEIMYLTDNSYTQKLYEMISHWKDKEVFSISPDDFRERLSLVDKYPQIKDLIRRVIRPAETELKEIADVFFVFNTSSTGRKITKFNFVIKHKKTLHEDELNQIRLREDNIHLLKAHLGFRPEHIQAVAEILSRNDLIGVLRNKIIELYTFIQEANQTPKTAIKKVPEYVIQSLKNQFAD
;
A
#
# COMPACT_ATOMS: atom_id res chain seq x y z
N MET A 1 1.69 7.24 -22.68
CA MET A 1 2.68 7.79 -21.72
C MET A 1 3.24 6.59 -20.99
N VAL A 2 4.49 6.25 -21.29
CA VAL A 2 5.17 5.02 -20.85
C VAL A 2 5.38 5.14 -19.34
N ILE A 3 4.77 4.25 -18.56
CA ILE A 3 5.15 4.06 -17.15
C ILE A 3 6.51 3.39 -17.22
N SER A 4 7.56 4.18 -16.98
CA SER A 4 8.95 3.72 -16.96
C SER A 4 9.14 2.59 -15.96
N GLU A 5 9.95 1.62 -16.37
CA GLU A 5 10.42 0.42 -15.65
C GLU A 5 11.29 0.73 -14.41
N GLU A 6 10.94 1.72 -13.59
CA GLU A 6 11.50 1.80 -12.24
C GLU A 6 10.64 0.91 -11.35
N VAL A 7 11.16 -0.28 -11.05
CA VAL A 7 10.76 -1.00 -9.84
C VAL A 7 11.05 -0.03 -8.70
N LEU A 8 10.01 0.65 -8.21
CA LEU A 8 10.11 1.61 -7.13
C LEU A 8 10.75 0.89 -5.94
N ASN A 9 12.04 1.19 -5.70
CA ASN A 9 12.79 0.57 -4.61
C ASN A 9 12.48 1.35 -3.34
N TYR A 10 11.43 0.91 -2.65
CA TYR A 10 10.98 1.54 -1.42
C TYR A 10 11.78 1.05 -0.21
N LYS A 11 12.17 1.97 0.66
CA LYS A 11 12.62 1.63 2.00
C LYS A 11 11.42 1.33 2.88
N ILE A 12 11.23 0.04 3.17
CA ILE A 12 10.18 -0.41 4.08
C ILE A 12 10.60 -0.13 5.52
N ILE A 13 9.75 0.60 6.25
CA ILE A 13 9.91 0.83 7.68
C ILE A 13 8.81 0.14 8.48
N ARG A 14 9.09 -0.11 9.75
CA ARG A 14 8.17 -0.73 10.71
C ARG A 14 7.75 0.29 11.76
N GLN A 15 6.47 0.59 11.84
CA GLN A 15 5.91 1.48 12.85
C GLN A 15 5.05 0.68 13.82
N PRO A 16 5.09 0.94 15.13
CA PRO A 16 4.12 0.34 16.04
C PRO A 16 2.67 0.57 15.59
N TYR A 17 1.87 -0.48 15.58
CA TYR A 17 0.45 -0.40 15.19
C TYR A 17 -0.32 0.64 16.02
N ARG A 18 0.07 0.77 17.29
CA ARG A 18 -0.47 1.77 18.21
C ARG A 18 -0.29 3.21 17.71
N ILE A 19 0.83 3.48 17.04
CA ILE A 19 1.09 4.76 16.39
C ILE A 19 0.22 4.83 15.12
N THR A 20 0.23 3.82 14.25
CA THR A 20 -0.61 3.80 13.04
C THR A 20 -2.09 4.14 13.32
N MET A 21 -2.65 3.66 14.43
CA MET A 21 -4.06 3.83 14.79
C MET A 21 -4.36 5.05 15.66
N ALA A 22 -3.36 5.74 16.19
CA ALA A 22 -3.63 6.84 17.09
C ALA A 22 -4.23 8.05 16.38
N LYS A 23 -5.02 8.82 17.13
CA LYS A 23 -5.79 9.96 16.63
C LYS A 23 -4.90 11.20 16.56
N TRP A 24 -4.74 11.79 15.38
CA TRP A 24 -3.99 13.04 15.19
C TRP A 24 -4.40 13.72 13.88
N ASP A 25 -4.32 15.04 13.87
CA ASP A 25 -4.65 15.93 12.76
C ASP A 25 -3.41 16.56 12.12
N PHE A 26 -2.28 15.84 12.13
CA PHE A 26 -1.02 16.34 11.59
C PHE A 26 -1.14 16.83 10.16
N THR A 27 -0.43 17.93 9.88
CA THR A 27 -0.17 18.34 8.50
C THR A 27 0.73 17.31 7.81
N VAL A 28 0.76 17.35 6.47
CA VAL A 28 1.62 16.49 5.66
C VAL A 28 3.07 16.54 6.13
N THR A 29 3.60 17.74 6.38
CA THR A 29 5.01 17.91 6.77
C THR A 29 5.27 17.41 8.18
N GLN A 30 4.35 17.64 9.12
CA GLN A 30 4.45 17.12 10.48
C GLN A 30 4.47 15.58 10.48
N LYS A 31 3.61 14.95 9.66
CA LYS A 31 3.59 13.50 9.53
C LYS A 31 4.86 12.95 8.89
N ARG A 32 5.43 13.63 7.88
CA ARG A 32 6.74 13.27 7.32
C ARG A 32 7.85 13.29 8.38
N ILE A 33 7.84 14.29 9.27
CA ILE A 33 8.80 14.36 10.40
C ILE A 33 8.60 13.16 11.35
N LEU A 34 7.36 12.84 11.73
CA LEU A 34 7.09 11.65 12.55
C LEU A 34 7.56 10.35 11.87
N THR A 35 7.25 10.18 10.58
CA THR A 35 7.73 9.04 9.79
C THR A 35 9.26 8.97 9.81
N LYS A 36 9.95 10.11 9.70
CA LYS A 36 11.41 10.15 9.78
C LYS A 36 11.95 9.80 11.16
N ILE A 37 11.28 10.23 12.24
CA ILE A 37 11.61 9.82 13.61
C ILE A 37 11.53 8.29 13.74
N ILE A 38 10.43 7.69 13.29
CA ILE A 38 10.25 6.22 13.29
C ILE A 38 11.30 5.52 12.42
N SER A 39 11.68 6.12 11.29
CA SER A 39 12.73 5.64 10.40
C SER A 39 14.11 5.61 11.07
N LEU A 40 14.41 6.59 11.92
CA LEU A 40 15.65 6.63 12.71
C LEU A 40 15.65 5.63 13.88
N LEU A 41 14.48 5.29 14.42
CA LEU A 41 14.30 4.34 15.52
C LEU A 41 14.12 2.87 15.05
N GLN A 42 14.36 2.56 13.77
CA GLN A 42 14.14 1.21 13.23
C GLN A 42 14.98 0.14 13.94
N LYS A 43 16.22 0.45 14.36
CA LYS A 43 17.08 -0.49 15.09
C LYS A 43 16.41 -0.91 16.40
N GLU A 44 15.95 0.07 17.17
CA GLU A 44 15.30 -0.11 18.47
C GLU A 44 13.98 -0.86 18.33
N ILE A 45 13.14 -0.46 17.37
CA ILE A 45 11.88 -1.15 17.05
C ILE A 45 12.14 -2.63 16.73
N SER A 46 13.20 -2.91 15.97
CA SER A 46 13.58 -4.28 15.61
C SER A 46 14.04 -5.10 16.82
N LEU A 47 14.77 -4.50 17.76
CA LEU A 47 15.22 -5.16 18.99
C LEU A 47 14.04 -5.46 19.92
N VAL A 48 13.15 -4.49 20.11
CA VAL A 48 11.94 -4.67 20.94
C VAL A 48 11.02 -5.74 20.35
N ALA A 49 10.85 -5.75 19.03
CA ALA A 49 10.07 -6.79 18.34
C ALA A 49 10.67 -8.20 18.49
N LYS A 50 11.98 -8.31 18.70
CA LYS A 50 12.68 -9.58 19.00
C LYS A 50 12.63 -9.96 20.49
N GLY A 51 11.96 -9.18 21.33
CA GLY A 51 11.78 -9.46 22.75
C GLY A 51 12.77 -8.74 23.68
N MET A 52 13.61 -7.82 23.18
CA MET A 52 14.48 -7.03 24.04
C MET A 52 13.65 -6.07 24.90
N PRO A 53 13.83 -6.06 26.24
CA PRO A 53 13.19 -5.08 27.10
C PRO A 53 13.59 -3.65 26.73
N ILE A 54 12.62 -2.75 26.64
CA ILE A 54 12.84 -1.35 26.23
C ILE A 54 13.89 -0.66 27.11
N GLY A 55 13.86 -0.89 28.43
CA GLY A 55 14.83 -0.29 29.35
C GLY A 55 16.28 -0.73 29.16
N GLN A 56 16.53 -1.81 28.41
CA GLN A 56 17.88 -2.31 28.10
C GLN A 56 18.44 -1.80 26.78
N LEU A 57 17.67 -0.98 26.04
CA LEU A 57 18.16 -0.41 24.79
C LEU A 57 19.24 0.63 25.07
N GLU A 58 20.33 0.54 24.31
CA GLU A 58 21.48 1.45 24.40
C GLU A 58 21.06 2.92 24.29
N ILE A 59 20.16 3.23 23.37
CA ILE A 59 19.62 4.59 23.17
C ILE A 59 18.95 5.15 24.44
N PHE A 60 18.42 4.28 25.32
CA PHE A 60 17.74 4.64 26.56
C PHE A 60 18.62 4.42 27.80
N SER A 61 19.90 4.10 27.64
CA SER A 61 20.82 3.87 28.74
C SER A 61 21.41 5.16 29.32
N ASN A 62 21.32 6.27 28.58
CA ASN A 62 21.78 7.58 29.07
C ASN A 62 20.98 8.06 30.29
N VAL A 63 21.70 8.76 31.17
CA VAL A 63 21.14 9.41 32.38
C VAL A 63 20.19 10.54 32.00
N ASP A 64 20.49 11.25 30.90
CA ASP A 64 19.63 12.30 30.40
C ASP A 64 18.34 11.69 29.81
N ASP A 65 17.19 12.24 30.20
CA ASP A 65 15.87 11.88 29.64
C ASP A 65 15.64 12.42 28.22
N SER A 66 16.71 12.68 27.47
CA SER A 66 16.65 13.31 26.16
C SER A 66 17.33 12.45 25.08
N ILE A 67 16.62 12.24 23.98
CA ILE A 67 17.09 11.46 22.83
C ILE A 67 17.30 12.40 21.65
N LYS A 68 18.52 12.42 21.12
CA LYS A 68 18.91 13.28 19.99
C LYS A 68 18.83 12.49 18.69
N LEU A 69 18.03 12.97 17.74
CA LEU A 69 17.88 12.39 16.41
C LEU A 69 18.27 13.42 15.37
N THR A 70 19.08 13.02 14.38
CA THR A 70 19.56 13.92 13.32
C THR A 70 19.15 13.40 11.95
N PHE A 71 18.60 14.26 11.10
CA PHE A 71 18.23 13.93 9.72
C PHE A 71 18.45 15.11 8.77
N SER A 72 18.47 14.83 7.48
CA SER A 72 18.59 15.85 6.43
C SER A 72 17.22 16.42 6.08
N LEU A 73 17.13 17.73 5.86
CA LEU A 73 15.91 18.39 5.39
C LEU A 73 15.41 17.84 4.05
N ASN A 74 16.32 17.33 3.22
CA ASN A 74 15.98 16.70 1.93
C ASN A 74 15.23 15.38 2.12
N ASP A 75 15.34 14.75 3.28
CA ASP A 75 14.60 13.53 3.59
C ASP A 75 13.10 13.81 3.79
N ILE A 76 12.73 15.06 4.12
CA ILE A 76 11.36 15.49 4.41
C ILE A 76 10.69 16.14 3.19
N VAL A 77 11.48 16.75 2.31
CA VAL A 77 10.99 17.58 1.20
C VAL A 77 11.69 17.22 -0.10
N LYS A 78 10.91 16.88 -1.13
CA LYS A 78 11.43 16.62 -2.48
C LYS A 78 12.07 17.85 -3.14
N ASN A 79 11.50 19.03 -2.90
CA ASN A 79 11.93 20.29 -3.52
C ASN A 79 12.65 21.19 -2.51
N SER A 80 13.90 21.56 -2.78
CA SER A 80 14.79 22.31 -1.89
C SER A 80 14.33 23.72 -1.50
N ASN A 81 13.24 24.24 -2.08
CA ASN A 81 12.72 25.58 -1.77
C ASN A 81 11.69 25.63 -0.62
N ASN A 82 11.31 24.49 -0.03
CA ASN A 82 10.21 24.43 0.96
C ASN A 82 10.65 24.26 2.42
N TYR A 83 11.91 24.55 2.77
CA TYR A 83 12.40 24.41 4.16
C TYR A 83 11.66 25.28 5.20
N THR A 84 10.98 26.35 4.76
CA THR A 84 10.11 27.17 5.62
C THR A 84 8.97 26.35 6.23
N HIS A 85 8.38 25.45 5.45
CA HIS A 85 7.31 24.57 5.92
C HIS A 85 7.82 23.57 6.97
N VAL A 86 9.05 23.06 6.80
CA VAL A 86 9.67 22.16 7.78
C VAL A 86 9.97 22.88 9.08
N LYS A 87 10.50 24.11 9.03
CA LYS A 87 10.72 24.94 10.22
C LYS A 87 9.42 25.20 10.98
N LYS A 88 8.35 25.58 10.27
CA LYS A 88 7.02 25.79 10.84
C LYS A 88 6.47 24.50 11.48
N ALA A 89 6.56 23.37 10.77
CA ALA A 89 6.13 22.08 11.30
C ALA A 89 6.91 21.66 12.56
N LEU A 90 8.23 21.87 12.58
CA LEU A 90 9.06 21.62 13.77
C LEU A 90 8.67 22.52 14.95
N GLN A 91 8.30 23.77 14.70
CA GLN A 91 7.81 24.68 15.73
C GLN A 91 6.45 24.23 16.26
N GLU A 92 5.52 23.86 15.38
CA GLU A 92 4.19 23.37 15.76
C GLU A 92 4.27 22.05 16.55
N LEU A 93 5.11 21.10 16.13
CA LEU A 93 5.35 19.83 16.83
C LEU A 93 5.94 19.98 18.24
N ARG A 94 6.50 21.16 18.56
CA ARG A 94 6.95 21.52 19.91
C ARG A 94 5.84 22.12 20.76
N SER A 95 4.89 22.80 20.13
CA SER A 95 3.79 23.50 20.80
C SER A 95 2.52 22.65 20.91
N PHE A 96 2.49 21.47 20.29
CA PHE A 96 1.31 20.61 20.23
C PHE A 96 1.39 19.48 21.27
N ASP A 97 0.43 19.45 22.18
CA ASP A 97 0.17 18.28 23.00
C ASP A 97 -0.42 17.19 22.09
N VAL A 98 0.41 16.25 21.65
CA VAL A 98 -0.06 15.13 20.83
C VAL A 98 -0.87 14.22 21.74
N GLN A 99 -2.18 14.16 21.51
CA GLN A 99 -3.06 13.21 22.18
C GLN A 99 -3.04 11.88 21.42
N ILE A 100 -2.17 10.97 21.84
CA ILE A 100 -2.17 9.59 21.32
C ILE A 100 -3.29 8.84 22.05
N VAL A 101 -4.50 8.85 21.48
CA VAL A 101 -5.60 7.99 21.95
C VAL A 101 -5.39 6.59 21.38
N LEU A 102 -5.12 5.64 22.26
CA LEU A 102 -4.82 4.27 21.89
C LEU A 102 -6.11 3.44 21.86
N PRO A 103 -6.29 2.56 20.86
CA PRO A 103 -7.45 1.69 20.82
C PRO A 103 -7.42 0.75 22.02
N ALA A 104 -8.58 0.58 22.63
CA ALA A 104 -8.72 -0.16 23.88
C ALA A 104 -8.14 -1.59 23.76
N THR A 105 -7.16 -1.91 24.61
CA THR A 105 -6.53 -3.24 24.63
C THR A 105 -7.17 -4.09 25.72
N LYS A 106 -7.35 -5.40 25.46
CA LYS A 106 -7.81 -6.33 26.51
C LYS A 106 -6.74 -6.38 27.60
N SER A 107 -7.00 -5.70 28.71
CA SER A 107 -6.19 -5.81 29.91
C SER A 107 -6.28 -7.23 30.47
N LYS A 108 -5.18 -7.77 30.99
CA LYS A 108 -5.18 -9.06 31.72
C LYS A 108 -5.93 -8.96 33.05
N THR A 109 -6.22 -7.75 33.54
CA THR A 109 -6.78 -7.46 34.87
C THR A 109 -8.14 -6.76 34.84
N SER A 110 -8.54 -6.13 33.74
CA SER A 110 -9.79 -5.36 33.64
C SER A 110 -10.83 -6.03 32.72
N LYS A 111 -12.10 -6.07 33.16
CA LYS A 111 -13.24 -6.62 32.39
C LYS A 111 -13.65 -5.74 31.21
N GLN A 112 -13.26 -4.47 31.19
CA GLN A 112 -13.53 -3.52 30.12
C GLN A 112 -12.21 -3.17 29.43
N PRO A 113 -12.17 -3.02 28.10
CA PRO A 113 -10.97 -2.60 27.41
C PRO A 113 -10.72 -1.12 27.75
N GLU A 114 -9.52 -0.80 28.24
CA GLU A 114 -9.17 0.55 28.69
C GLU A 114 -8.53 1.34 27.55
N GLU A 115 -9.05 2.54 27.28
CA GLU A 115 -8.43 3.51 26.36
C GLU A 115 -7.31 4.24 27.10
N GLU A 116 -6.08 4.05 26.62
CA GLU A 116 -4.92 4.78 27.12
C GLU A 116 -4.76 6.07 26.31
N THR A 117 -4.81 7.22 26.96
CA THR A 117 -4.53 8.51 26.33
C THR A 117 -3.18 9.00 26.80
N ILE A 118 -2.23 9.12 25.87
CA ILE A 118 -0.92 9.70 26.15
C ILE A 118 -0.95 11.15 25.67
N LEU A 119 -0.73 12.09 26.60
CA LEU A 119 -0.53 13.50 26.31
C LEU A 119 0.97 13.78 26.38
N THR A 120 1.59 14.06 25.23
CA THR A 120 3.03 14.35 25.19
C THR A 120 3.39 15.24 24.02
N GLY A 121 4.38 16.11 24.22
CA GLY A 121 5.04 16.81 23.11
C GLY A 121 5.91 15.84 22.32
N LEU A 122 5.79 15.85 20.99
CA LEU A 122 6.61 14.96 20.15
C LEU A 122 8.08 15.41 20.10
N ILE A 123 8.32 16.72 20.11
CA ILE A 123 9.65 17.32 20.01
C ILE A 123 9.81 18.35 21.15
N GLU A 124 10.89 18.25 21.92
CA GLU A 124 11.22 19.23 22.95
C GLU A 124 11.99 20.41 22.35
N ARG A 125 13.01 20.09 21.54
CA ARG A 125 13.92 21.06 20.93
C ARG A 125 14.28 20.64 19.51
N ALA A 126 14.35 21.63 18.61
CA ALA A 126 14.88 21.46 17.26
C ALA A 126 16.03 22.45 17.05
N VAL A 127 17.18 21.95 16.62
CA VAL A 127 18.38 22.73 16.31
C VAL A 127 18.62 22.67 14.81
N LEU A 128 18.57 23.83 14.18
CA LEU A 128 18.88 24.00 12.76
C LEU A 128 20.17 24.80 12.65
N THR A 129 21.21 24.20 12.10
CA THR A 129 22.50 24.87 11.90
C THR A 129 22.47 25.69 10.61
N LYS A 130 22.92 26.95 10.66
CA LYS A 130 22.96 27.83 9.49
C LYS A 130 23.87 27.21 8.42
N HIS A 131 23.43 27.19 7.16
CA HIS A 131 24.09 26.54 6.02
C HIS A 131 24.18 25.00 6.05
N SER A 132 23.82 24.36 7.16
CA SER A 132 23.67 22.92 7.23
C SER A 132 22.28 22.50 6.76
N ARG A 133 22.21 21.40 6.01
CA ARG A 133 20.94 20.74 5.67
C ARG A 133 20.47 19.79 6.77
N LEU A 134 21.22 19.69 7.87
CA LEU A 134 20.91 18.79 8.98
C LEU A 134 20.05 19.49 10.02
N VAL A 135 19.05 18.77 10.50
CA VAL A 135 18.23 19.13 11.66
C VAL A 135 18.51 18.11 12.74
N THR A 136 18.82 18.59 13.94
CA THR A 136 18.88 17.76 15.13
C THR A 136 17.69 18.08 16.01
N ILE A 137 16.84 17.08 16.24
CA ILE A 137 15.72 17.17 17.18
C ILE A 137 16.08 16.46 18.48
N VAL A 138 15.44 16.90 19.56
CA VAL A 138 15.50 16.31 20.88
C VAL A 138 14.09 15.92 21.25
N ILE A 139 13.90 14.65 21.63
CA ILE A 139 12.63 14.10 22.10
C ILE A 139 12.82 13.54 23.51
N HIS A 140 11.77 13.60 24.32
CA HIS A 140 11.81 13.00 25.65
C HIS A 140 11.98 11.48 25.56
N LYS A 141 12.73 10.90 26.48
CA LYS A 141 12.97 9.46 26.58
C LYS A 141 11.66 8.66 26.64
N ALA A 142 10.69 9.11 27.44
CA ALA A 142 9.38 8.45 27.53
C ALA A 142 8.65 8.45 26.17
N THR A 143 8.65 9.58 25.45
CA THR A 143 8.05 9.67 24.12
C THR A 143 8.73 8.71 23.13
N ALA A 144 10.06 8.66 23.14
CA ALA A 144 10.82 7.72 22.32
C ALA A 144 10.50 6.25 22.66
N GLN A 145 10.31 5.93 23.94
CA GLN A 145 9.91 4.59 24.37
C GLN A 145 8.53 4.21 23.82
N GLU A 146 7.56 5.13 23.80
CA GLU A 146 6.25 4.88 23.18
C GLU A 146 6.35 4.59 21.68
N LEU A 147 7.23 5.31 20.98
CA LEU A 147 7.46 5.16 19.54
C LEU A 147 8.12 3.84 19.14
N VAL A 148 8.67 3.07 20.10
CA VAL A 148 9.28 1.76 19.84
C VAL A 148 8.47 0.57 20.36
N LYS A 149 7.38 0.80 21.11
CA LYS A 149 6.57 -0.28 21.72
C LYS A 149 5.87 -1.14 20.66
N ALA A 150 6.36 -2.37 20.45
CA ALA A 150 5.79 -3.32 19.48
C ALA A 150 4.64 -4.19 20.03
N THR A 151 4.07 -3.87 21.20
CA THR A 151 3.10 -4.71 21.94
C THR A 151 1.85 -5.09 21.15
N ASN A 152 1.41 -4.25 20.22
CA ASN A 152 0.20 -4.46 19.42
C ASN A 152 0.52 -4.83 17.96
N GLY A 153 1.74 -5.30 17.69
CA GLY A 153 2.25 -5.54 16.36
C GLY A 153 2.79 -4.28 15.68
N LEU A 154 3.30 -4.48 14.47
CA LEU A 154 3.95 -3.46 13.67
C LEU A 154 3.22 -3.32 12.32
N THR A 155 3.02 -2.10 11.88
CA THR A 155 2.64 -1.76 10.51
C THR A 155 3.89 -1.62 9.67
N GLN A 156 3.92 -2.27 8.51
CA GLN A 156 5.03 -2.17 7.56
C GLN A 156 4.60 -1.43 6.30
N PHE A 157 5.26 -0.33 5.97
CA PHE A 157 4.93 0.50 4.81
C PHE A 157 6.18 1.15 4.21
N ALA A 158 6.08 1.60 2.96
CA ALA A 158 7.15 2.32 2.27
C ALA A 158 7.28 3.76 2.79
N GLU A 159 8.47 4.10 3.29
CA GLU A 159 8.78 5.41 3.84
C GLU A 159 8.57 6.52 2.80
N GLU A 160 8.99 6.27 1.56
CA GLU A 160 8.97 7.24 0.47
C GLU A 160 7.56 7.72 0.16
N ILE A 161 6.55 6.85 0.25
CA ILE A 161 5.16 7.20 -0.05
C ILE A 161 4.66 8.34 0.84
N MET A 162 5.10 8.38 2.10
CA MET A 162 4.78 9.49 3.01
C MET A 162 5.38 10.81 2.52
N TYR A 163 6.54 10.76 1.86
CA TYR A 163 7.21 11.92 1.27
C TYR A 163 6.68 12.29 -0.11
N LEU A 164 6.10 11.34 -0.86
CA LEU A 164 5.56 11.60 -2.20
C LEU A 164 4.17 12.24 -2.16
N THR A 165 3.33 11.88 -1.19
CA THR A 165 1.96 12.39 -1.08
C THR A 165 1.90 13.80 -0.49
N ASP A 166 1.01 14.63 -1.03
CA ASP A 166 0.76 15.99 -0.55
C ASP A 166 -0.58 16.12 0.20
N ASN A 167 -1.18 14.99 0.60
CA ASN A 167 -2.44 14.94 1.34
C ASN A 167 -2.29 14.13 2.64
N SER A 168 -2.59 14.76 3.77
CA SER A 168 -2.45 14.12 5.10
C SER A 168 -3.44 12.96 5.28
N TYR A 169 -4.62 13.02 4.65
CA TYR A 169 -5.57 11.92 4.66
C TYR A 169 -5.04 10.72 3.86
N THR A 170 -4.35 10.97 2.74
CA THR A 170 -3.71 9.92 1.94
C THR A 170 -2.63 9.22 2.75
N GLN A 171 -1.78 9.96 3.48
CA GLN A 171 -0.79 9.36 4.38
C GLN A 171 -1.46 8.43 5.40
N LYS A 172 -2.49 8.92 6.10
CA LYS A 172 -3.19 8.15 7.13
C LYS A 172 -3.86 6.90 6.55
N LEU A 173 -4.53 7.02 5.41
CA LEU A 173 -5.14 5.90 4.70
C LEU A 173 -4.10 4.86 4.27
N TYR A 174 -2.97 5.30 3.72
CA TYR A 174 -1.88 4.43 3.32
C TYR A 174 -1.30 3.64 4.50
N GLU A 175 -1.10 4.27 5.65
CA GLU A 175 -0.71 3.57 6.88
C GLU A 175 -1.73 2.51 7.30
N MET A 176 -3.02 2.88 7.28
CA MET A 176 -4.11 1.99 7.69
C MET A 176 -4.22 0.77 6.78
N ILE A 177 -4.23 0.95 5.45
CA ILE A 177 -4.30 -0.18 4.51
C ILE A 177 -3.02 -1.02 4.54
N SER A 178 -1.85 -0.39 4.73
CA SER A 178 -0.57 -1.11 4.80
C SER A 178 -0.49 -2.06 5.99
N HIS A 179 -1.20 -1.75 7.08
CA HIS A 179 -1.31 -2.66 8.22
C HIS A 179 -2.09 -3.93 7.87
N TRP A 180 -3.10 -3.79 7.00
CA TRP A 180 -3.96 -4.89 6.58
C TRP A 180 -3.59 -5.44 5.21
N LYS A 181 -2.39 -5.15 4.69
CA LYS A 181 -2.01 -5.48 3.31
C LYS A 181 -1.97 -6.96 3.00
N ASP A 182 -1.86 -7.81 4.03
CA ASP A 182 -1.93 -9.27 3.92
C ASP A 182 -3.39 -9.77 3.85
N LYS A 183 -4.37 -8.90 4.08
CA LYS A 183 -5.79 -9.17 3.87
C LYS A 183 -6.25 -8.57 2.54
N GLU A 184 -7.21 -9.21 1.90
CA GLU A 184 -7.78 -8.69 0.65
C GLU A 184 -8.64 -7.44 0.86
N VAL A 185 -9.29 -7.32 2.03
CA VAL A 185 -10.23 -6.23 2.31
C VAL A 185 -10.07 -5.71 3.73
N PHE A 186 -9.95 -4.40 3.87
CA PHE A 186 -10.11 -3.67 5.12
C PHE A 186 -11.50 -3.01 5.15
N SER A 187 -12.31 -3.34 6.15
CA SER A 187 -13.65 -2.76 6.33
C SER A 187 -13.75 -1.97 7.62
N ILE A 188 -14.42 -0.81 7.58
CA ILE A 188 -14.61 0.08 8.72
C ILE A 188 -15.97 0.79 8.62
N SER A 189 -16.60 1.14 9.74
CA SER A 189 -17.83 1.93 9.71
C SER A 189 -17.53 3.40 9.32
N PRO A 190 -18.49 4.15 8.74
CA PRO A 190 -18.30 5.56 8.46
C PRO A 190 -17.96 6.41 9.70
N ASP A 191 -18.46 6.02 10.87
CA ASP A 191 -18.25 6.77 12.12
C ASP A 191 -16.84 6.50 12.67
N ASP A 192 -16.42 5.23 12.75
CA ASP A 192 -15.04 4.86 13.11
C ASP A 192 -14.01 5.47 12.14
N PHE A 193 -14.37 5.56 10.85
CA PHE A 193 -13.51 6.18 9.84
C PHE A 193 -13.30 7.66 10.15
N ARG A 194 -14.37 8.39 10.51
CA ARG A 194 -14.26 9.81 10.89
C ARG A 194 -13.40 10.00 12.12
N GLU A 195 -13.58 9.17 13.13
CA GLU A 195 -12.77 9.26 14.34
C GLU A 195 -11.28 9.04 14.05
N ARG A 196 -10.93 8.05 13.23
CA ARG A 196 -9.52 7.71 12.94
C ARG A 196 -8.78 8.75 12.12
N LEU A 197 -9.49 9.51 11.29
CA LEU A 197 -8.94 10.61 10.50
C LEU A 197 -9.13 11.99 11.16
N SER A 198 -9.65 12.04 12.39
CA SER A 198 -10.00 13.30 13.09
C SER A 198 -10.93 14.19 12.24
N LEU A 199 -11.96 13.56 11.65
CA LEU A 199 -12.96 14.16 10.77
C LEU A 199 -14.37 14.19 11.36
N VAL A 200 -14.52 14.05 12.69
CA VAL A 200 -15.84 13.98 13.34
C VAL A 200 -16.70 15.21 12.99
N ASP A 201 -16.10 16.41 13.00
CA ASP A 201 -16.79 17.67 12.69
C ASP A 201 -16.68 18.07 11.20
N LYS A 202 -16.06 17.24 10.36
CA LYS A 202 -15.81 17.52 8.94
C LYS A 202 -16.56 16.56 8.03
N TYR A 203 -17.05 17.07 6.90
CA TYR A 203 -17.78 16.26 5.90
C TYR A 203 -18.99 15.50 6.51
N PRO A 204 -20.01 16.24 7.00
CA PRO A 204 -21.18 15.62 7.65
C PRO A 204 -21.89 14.64 6.71
N GLN A 205 -21.91 14.93 5.41
CA GLN A 205 -22.51 14.06 4.40
C GLN A 205 -21.50 12.99 3.95
N ILE A 206 -21.90 11.72 3.99
CA ILE A 206 -21.05 10.57 3.58
C ILE A 206 -20.51 10.74 2.15
N LYS A 207 -21.33 11.28 1.23
CA LYS A 207 -20.89 11.53 -0.15
C LYS A 207 -19.69 12.49 -0.23
N ASP A 208 -19.60 13.48 0.67
CA ASP A 208 -18.50 14.43 0.67
C ASP A 208 -17.24 13.80 1.25
N LEU A 209 -17.38 12.95 2.27
CA LEU A 209 -16.28 12.15 2.80
C LEU A 209 -15.68 11.25 1.72
N ILE A 210 -16.52 10.54 0.96
CA ILE A 210 -16.08 9.70 -0.16
C ILE A 210 -15.40 10.55 -1.23
N ARG A 211 -16.05 11.64 -1.67
CA ARG A 211 -15.58 12.47 -2.79
C ARG A 211 -14.31 13.26 -2.48
N ARG A 212 -14.14 13.76 -1.26
CA ARG A 212 -13.07 14.70 -0.89
C ARG A 212 -11.92 14.06 -0.12
N VAL A 213 -12.11 12.86 0.43
CA VAL A 213 -11.09 12.18 1.25
C VAL A 213 -10.71 10.85 0.61
N ILE A 214 -11.68 9.96 0.39
CA ILE A 214 -11.39 8.59 0.00
C ILE A 214 -10.99 8.48 -1.48
N ARG A 215 -11.79 9.01 -2.41
CA ARG A 215 -11.50 8.95 -3.85
C ARG A 215 -10.20 9.67 -4.23
N PRO A 216 -9.88 10.86 -3.68
CA PRO A 216 -8.59 11.49 -3.94
C PRO A 216 -7.40 10.63 -3.48
N ALA A 217 -7.48 10.03 -2.28
CA ALA A 217 -6.44 9.14 -1.77
C ALA A 217 -6.32 7.85 -2.58
N GLU A 218 -7.42 7.30 -3.07
CA GLU A 218 -7.45 6.14 -3.96
C GLU A 218 -6.66 6.41 -5.25
N THR A 219 -6.97 7.51 -5.94
CA THR A 219 -6.28 7.92 -7.16
C THR A 219 -4.80 8.16 -6.91
N GLU A 220 -4.48 8.94 -5.88
CA GLU A 220 -3.09 9.30 -5.55
C GLU A 220 -2.25 8.05 -5.24
N LEU A 221 -2.70 7.15 -4.36
CA LEU A 221 -1.96 5.93 -4.01
C LEU A 221 -1.83 4.97 -5.18
N LYS A 222 -2.86 4.86 -6.04
CA LYS A 222 -2.77 4.05 -7.25
C LYS A 222 -1.64 4.53 -8.17
N GLU A 223 -1.32 5.81 -8.20
CA GLU A 223 -0.22 6.36 -8.99
C GLU A 223 1.13 6.15 -8.31
N ILE A 224 1.24 6.43 -6.99
CA ILE A 224 2.54 6.55 -6.34
C ILE A 224 2.95 5.36 -5.46
N ALA A 225 2.03 4.57 -4.93
CA ALA A 225 2.29 3.62 -3.84
C ALA A 225 2.54 2.18 -4.30
N ASP A 226 3.27 1.40 -3.50
CA ASP A 226 3.39 -0.06 -3.62
C ASP A 226 2.06 -0.78 -3.35
N VAL A 227 1.34 -0.29 -2.34
CA VAL A 227 0.02 -0.77 -1.92
C VAL A 227 -1.00 0.35 -2.07
N PHE A 228 -2.11 0.04 -2.72
CA PHE A 228 -3.26 0.95 -2.87
C PHE A 228 -4.56 0.18 -2.61
N PHE A 229 -5.70 0.84 -2.80
CA PHE A 229 -7.00 0.21 -2.61
C PHE A 229 -7.96 0.53 -3.75
N VAL A 230 -9.03 -0.27 -3.86
CA VAL A 230 -10.24 0.05 -4.59
C VAL A 230 -11.38 0.19 -3.59
N PHE A 231 -12.08 1.33 -3.62
CA PHE A 231 -13.08 1.66 -2.62
C PHE A 231 -14.51 1.30 -3.04
N ASN A 232 -15.18 0.55 -2.17
CA ASN A 232 -16.57 0.14 -2.28
C ASN A 232 -17.32 0.37 -0.95
N THR A 233 -18.65 0.35 -0.99
CA THR A 233 -19.50 0.49 0.20
C THR A 233 -20.45 -0.69 0.35
N SER A 234 -20.72 -1.09 1.59
CA SER A 234 -21.86 -1.96 1.90
C SER A 234 -22.96 -1.13 2.56
N SER A 235 -24.21 -1.41 2.19
CA SER A 235 -25.39 -0.75 2.71
C SER A 235 -26.38 -1.75 3.28
N THR A 236 -27.12 -1.32 4.31
CA THR A 236 -28.29 -2.01 4.82
C THR A 236 -29.49 -1.12 4.55
N GLY A 237 -30.35 -1.53 3.60
CA GLY A 237 -31.35 -0.64 3.01
C GLY A 237 -30.67 0.56 2.32
N ARG A 238 -31.09 1.78 2.66
CA ARG A 238 -30.54 3.03 2.09
C ARG A 238 -29.32 3.58 2.84
N LYS A 239 -28.98 3.02 4.01
CA LYS A 239 -27.89 3.53 4.85
C LYS A 239 -26.59 2.77 4.54
N ILE A 240 -25.52 3.50 4.22
CA ILE A 240 -24.17 2.93 4.13
C ILE A 240 -23.72 2.53 5.53
N THR A 241 -23.37 1.26 5.72
CA THR A 241 -22.96 0.69 7.01
C THR A 241 -21.47 0.40 7.08
N LYS A 242 -20.83 0.14 5.94
CA LYS A 242 -19.39 -0.12 5.87
C LYS A 242 -18.74 0.54 4.67
N PHE A 243 -17.53 1.02 4.90
CA PHE A 243 -16.51 1.37 3.93
C PHE A 243 -15.60 0.18 3.74
N ASN A 244 -15.45 -0.28 2.50
CA ASN A 244 -14.63 -1.44 2.14
C ASN A 244 -13.49 -0.98 1.24
N PHE A 245 -12.27 -1.18 1.72
CA PHE A 245 -11.02 -0.89 1.02
C PHE A 245 -10.45 -2.22 0.54
N VAL A 246 -10.63 -2.54 -0.75
CA VAL A 246 -10.08 -3.75 -1.38
C VAL A 246 -8.62 -3.48 -1.70
N ILE A 247 -7.70 -4.13 -1.00
CA ILE A 247 -6.26 -3.82 -1.04
C ILE A 247 -5.62 -4.46 -2.28
N LYS A 248 -4.74 -3.72 -2.95
CA LYS A 248 -4.03 -4.14 -4.17
C LYS A 248 -2.55 -3.83 -4.06
N HIS A 249 -1.73 -4.74 -4.59
CA HIS A 249 -0.28 -4.66 -4.60
C HIS A 249 0.22 -4.44 -6.02
N LYS A 250 0.96 -3.35 -6.29
CA LYS A 250 1.48 -3.06 -7.64
C LYS A 250 2.43 -4.13 -8.15
N LYS A 251 3.30 -4.67 -7.28
CA LYS A 251 4.27 -5.69 -7.68
C LYS A 251 3.56 -6.94 -8.23
N THR A 252 2.55 -7.42 -7.51
CA THR A 252 1.73 -8.57 -7.94
C THR A 252 0.95 -8.27 -9.21
N LEU A 253 0.36 -7.08 -9.34
CA LEU A 253 -0.32 -6.69 -10.58
C LEU A 253 0.62 -6.68 -11.78
N HIS A 254 1.83 -6.16 -11.62
CA HIS A 254 2.82 -6.15 -12.70
C HIS A 254 3.30 -7.57 -13.05
N GLU A 255 3.55 -8.43 -12.05
CA GLU A 255 3.89 -9.84 -12.28
C GLU A 255 2.74 -10.59 -12.98
N ASP A 256 1.49 -10.36 -12.59
CA ASP A 256 0.31 -10.94 -13.22
C ASP A 256 0.13 -10.46 -14.66
N GLU A 257 0.28 -9.15 -14.92
CA GLU A 257 0.25 -8.57 -16.27
C GLU A 257 1.36 -9.15 -17.16
N LEU A 258 2.59 -9.25 -16.65
CA LEU A 258 3.71 -9.89 -17.36
C LEU A 258 3.45 -11.36 -17.64
N ASN A 259 2.90 -12.11 -16.68
CA ASN A 259 2.54 -13.51 -16.86
C ASN A 259 1.44 -13.66 -17.93
N GLN A 260 0.43 -12.78 -17.95
CA GLN A 260 -0.60 -12.77 -18.99
C GLN A 260 -0.01 -12.48 -20.37
N ILE A 261 0.90 -11.52 -20.49
CA ILE A 261 1.62 -11.21 -21.74
C ILE A 261 2.42 -12.45 -22.21
N ARG A 262 3.20 -13.06 -21.32
CA ARG A 262 3.98 -14.28 -21.64
C ARG A 262 3.09 -15.44 -22.09
N LEU A 263 2.01 -15.71 -21.35
CA LEU A 263 1.05 -16.76 -21.70
C LEU A 263 0.40 -16.52 -23.07
N ARG A 264 0.11 -15.26 -23.40
CA ARG A 264 -0.43 -14.88 -24.71
C ARG A 264 0.60 -15.10 -25.82
N GLU A 265 1.86 -14.71 -25.61
CA GLU A 265 2.95 -14.96 -26.55
C GLU A 265 3.20 -16.46 -26.75
N ASP A 266 3.20 -17.24 -25.67
CA ASP A 266 3.31 -18.70 -25.71
C ASP A 266 2.16 -19.32 -26.51
N ASN A 267 0.91 -18.89 -26.29
CA ASN A 267 -0.23 -19.37 -27.06
C ASN A 267 -0.09 -19.07 -28.56
N ILE A 268 0.39 -17.87 -28.91
CA ILE A 268 0.69 -17.51 -30.31
C ILE A 268 1.81 -18.41 -30.86
N HIS A 269 2.84 -18.69 -30.06
CA HIS A 269 3.92 -19.59 -30.45
C HIS A 269 3.42 -21.01 -30.70
N LEU A 270 2.57 -21.56 -29.82
CA LEU A 270 1.96 -22.89 -29.99
C LEU A 270 1.15 -22.98 -31.28
N LEU A 271 0.31 -21.98 -31.57
CA LEU A 271 -0.47 -21.91 -32.81
C LEU A 271 0.44 -21.92 -34.06
N LYS A 272 1.55 -21.18 -34.04
CA LYS A 272 2.50 -21.11 -35.16
C LYS A 272 3.30 -22.39 -35.33
N ALA A 273 3.95 -22.84 -34.26
CA ALA A 273 4.90 -23.95 -34.28
C ALA A 273 4.23 -25.30 -34.49
N HIS A 274 3.04 -25.51 -33.90
CA HIS A 274 2.41 -26.82 -33.86
C HIS A 274 1.13 -26.93 -34.71
N LEU A 275 0.50 -25.80 -35.04
CA LEU A 275 -0.75 -25.77 -35.82
C LEU A 275 -0.62 -25.00 -37.13
N GLY A 276 0.61 -24.59 -37.51
CA GLY A 276 0.91 -24.00 -38.81
C GLY A 276 0.30 -22.61 -39.03
N PHE A 277 0.00 -21.86 -37.97
CA PHE A 277 -0.56 -20.51 -38.11
C PHE A 277 0.43 -19.56 -38.78
N ARG A 278 -0.09 -18.73 -39.68
CA ARG A 278 0.59 -17.63 -40.37
C ARG A 278 0.07 -16.30 -39.82
N PRO A 279 0.71 -15.15 -40.12
CA PRO A 279 0.25 -13.85 -39.63
C PRO A 279 -1.23 -13.57 -39.90
N GLU A 280 -1.73 -13.93 -41.09
CA GLU A 280 -3.15 -13.84 -41.47
C GLU A 280 -4.08 -14.66 -40.56
N HIS A 281 -3.66 -15.86 -40.16
CA HIS A 281 -4.42 -16.73 -39.25
C HIS A 281 -4.46 -16.16 -37.82
N ILE A 282 -3.36 -15.57 -37.34
CA ILE A 282 -3.32 -14.91 -36.04
C ILE A 282 -4.23 -13.70 -36.02
N GLN A 283 -4.26 -12.92 -37.11
CA GLN A 283 -5.14 -11.78 -37.24
C GLN A 283 -6.62 -12.19 -37.20
N ALA A 284 -6.97 -13.34 -37.80
CA ALA A 284 -8.33 -13.88 -37.79
C ALA A 284 -8.86 -14.29 -36.39
N VAL A 285 -7.97 -14.46 -35.40
CA VAL A 285 -8.31 -14.79 -34.01
C VAL A 285 -7.76 -13.75 -33.01
N ALA A 286 -7.37 -12.56 -33.50
CA ALA A 286 -6.72 -11.54 -32.67
C ALA A 286 -7.60 -11.04 -31.52
N GLU A 287 -8.91 -10.96 -31.73
CA GLU A 287 -9.89 -10.58 -30.69
C GLU A 287 -9.91 -11.60 -29.55
N ILE A 288 -9.98 -12.89 -29.87
CA ILE A 288 -9.95 -13.98 -28.90
C ILE A 288 -8.61 -13.99 -28.13
N LEU A 289 -7.49 -13.81 -28.85
CA LEU A 289 -6.15 -13.75 -28.25
C LEU A 289 -5.95 -12.50 -27.37
N SER A 290 -6.74 -11.45 -27.55
CA SER A 290 -6.65 -10.20 -26.77
C SER A 290 -7.43 -10.23 -25.46
N ARG A 291 -8.27 -11.25 -25.24
CA ARG A 291 -9.12 -11.38 -24.07
C ARG A 291 -8.36 -11.99 -22.89
N ASN A 292 -7.94 -11.13 -21.95
CA ASN A 292 -7.18 -11.53 -20.77
C ASN A 292 -7.94 -12.52 -19.86
N ASP A 293 -9.27 -12.44 -19.82
CA ASP A 293 -10.14 -13.35 -19.07
C ASP A 293 -10.13 -14.79 -19.61
N LEU A 294 -9.78 -14.98 -20.89
CA LEU A 294 -9.82 -16.28 -21.56
C LEU A 294 -8.46 -16.95 -21.74
N ILE A 295 -7.33 -16.26 -21.47
CA ILE A 295 -5.97 -16.72 -21.83
C ILE A 295 -5.67 -18.16 -21.36
N GLY A 296 -6.05 -18.50 -20.13
CA GLY A 296 -5.83 -19.85 -19.58
C GLY A 296 -6.70 -20.93 -20.24
N VAL A 297 -7.99 -20.63 -20.45
CA VAL A 297 -8.94 -21.56 -21.10
C VAL A 297 -8.59 -21.76 -22.57
N LEU A 298 -8.17 -20.69 -23.24
CA LEU A 298 -7.69 -20.71 -24.62
C LEU A 298 -6.46 -21.62 -24.78
N ARG A 299 -5.49 -21.54 -23.86
CA ARG A 299 -4.31 -22.41 -23.86
C ARG A 299 -4.69 -23.88 -23.83
N ASN A 300 -5.60 -24.26 -22.93
CA ASN A 300 -6.08 -25.64 -22.81
C ASN A 300 -6.75 -26.11 -24.10
N LYS A 301 -7.56 -25.25 -24.74
CA LYS A 301 -8.19 -25.59 -26.01
C LYS A 301 -7.19 -25.77 -27.15
N ILE A 302 -6.17 -24.92 -27.23
CA ILE A 302 -5.11 -25.05 -28.23
C ILE A 302 -4.40 -26.41 -28.10
N ILE A 303 -4.10 -26.82 -26.86
CA ILE A 303 -3.45 -28.12 -26.59
C ILE A 303 -4.40 -29.27 -26.95
N GLU A 304 -5.67 -29.20 -26.57
CA GLU A 304 -6.69 -30.21 -26.90
C GLU A 304 -6.82 -30.39 -28.42
N LEU A 305 -6.92 -29.27 -29.17
CA LEU A 305 -7.01 -29.29 -30.62
C LEU A 305 -5.76 -29.88 -31.25
N TYR A 306 -4.58 -29.52 -30.75
CA TYR A 306 -3.34 -30.10 -31.22
C TYR A 306 -3.31 -31.62 -31.04
N THR A 307 -3.64 -32.14 -29.86
CA THR A 307 -3.70 -33.58 -29.60
C THR A 307 -4.71 -34.29 -30.51
N PHE A 308 -5.92 -33.74 -30.63
CA PHE A 308 -6.96 -34.27 -31.50
C PHE A 308 -6.51 -34.34 -32.97
N ILE A 309 -5.87 -33.28 -33.47
CA ILE A 309 -5.38 -33.24 -34.85
C ILE A 309 -4.27 -34.27 -35.07
N GLN A 310 -3.38 -34.45 -34.10
CA GLN A 310 -2.33 -35.49 -34.18
C GLN A 310 -2.94 -36.89 -34.26
N GLU A 311 -3.93 -37.19 -33.42
CA GLU A 311 -4.65 -38.49 -33.46
C GLU A 311 -5.41 -38.69 -34.77
N ALA A 312 -6.17 -37.69 -35.22
CA ALA A 312 -6.94 -37.75 -36.45
C ALA A 312 -6.06 -37.95 -37.70
N ASN A 313 -4.84 -37.42 -37.68
CA ASN A 313 -3.88 -37.53 -38.77
C ASN A 313 -3.15 -38.89 -38.83
N GLN A 314 -3.29 -39.76 -37.83
CA GLN A 314 -2.74 -41.12 -37.87
C GLN A 314 -3.45 -42.00 -38.91
N THR A 315 -4.72 -41.69 -39.25
CA THR A 315 -5.50 -42.43 -40.24
C THR A 315 -5.80 -41.54 -41.47
N PRO A 316 -5.46 -41.97 -42.70
CA PRO A 316 -5.62 -41.13 -43.90
C PRO A 316 -7.06 -40.68 -44.19
N LYS A 317 -8.06 -41.44 -43.74
CA LYS A 317 -9.49 -41.12 -43.94
C LYS A 317 -9.99 -40.00 -43.02
N THR A 318 -9.35 -39.77 -41.88
CA THR A 318 -9.76 -38.78 -40.85
C THR A 318 -8.82 -37.57 -40.78
N ALA A 319 -7.77 -37.55 -41.58
CA ALA A 319 -6.74 -36.52 -41.55
C ALA A 319 -7.30 -35.13 -41.89
N ILE A 320 -6.97 -34.14 -41.06
CA ILE A 320 -7.41 -32.75 -41.24
C ILE A 320 -6.42 -32.07 -42.19
N LYS A 321 -6.86 -31.81 -43.43
CA LYS A 321 -6.02 -31.21 -44.47
C LYS A 321 -5.74 -29.72 -44.27
N LYS A 322 -6.70 -28.98 -43.71
CA LYS A 322 -6.64 -27.53 -43.49
C LYS A 322 -6.65 -27.22 -42.00
N VAL A 323 -5.51 -27.50 -41.37
CA VAL A 323 -5.34 -27.39 -39.92
C VAL A 323 -5.60 -25.96 -39.41
N PRO A 324 -5.02 -24.89 -39.99
CA PRO A 324 -5.25 -23.53 -39.49
C PRO A 324 -6.72 -23.11 -39.56
N GLU A 325 -7.42 -23.39 -40.66
CA GLU A 325 -8.82 -23.03 -40.84
C GLU A 325 -9.74 -23.81 -39.89
N TYR A 326 -9.45 -25.10 -39.67
CA TYR A 326 -10.18 -25.91 -38.70
C TYR A 326 -10.04 -25.36 -37.28
N VAL A 327 -8.81 -25.03 -36.86
CA VAL A 327 -8.53 -24.47 -35.53
C VAL A 327 -9.17 -23.10 -35.38
N ILE A 328 -9.08 -22.20 -36.37
CA ILE A 328 -9.74 -20.90 -36.35
C ILE A 328 -11.25 -21.07 -36.14
N GLN A 329 -11.88 -21.97 -36.91
CA GLN A 329 -13.31 -22.21 -36.78
C GLN A 329 -13.67 -22.78 -35.40
N SER A 330 -12.86 -23.70 -34.86
CA SER A 330 -13.09 -24.27 -33.54
C SER A 330 -12.95 -23.22 -32.43
N LEU A 331 -11.91 -22.39 -32.49
CA LEU A 331 -11.70 -21.30 -31.53
C LEU A 331 -12.84 -20.28 -31.61
N LYS A 332 -13.29 -19.90 -32.81
CA LYS A 332 -14.45 -19.02 -32.99
C LYS A 332 -15.72 -19.64 -32.46
N ASN A 333 -15.98 -20.93 -32.69
CA ASN A 333 -17.19 -21.57 -32.19
C ASN A 333 -17.23 -21.65 -30.66
N GLN A 334 -16.08 -21.81 -30.00
CA GLN A 334 -16.01 -21.94 -28.54
C GLN A 334 -15.96 -20.60 -27.81
N PHE A 335 -15.32 -19.59 -28.42
CA PHE A 335 -15.07 -18.30 -27.78
C PHE A 335 -15.75 -17.14 -28.50
N ALA A 336 -16.70 -17.41 -29.41
CA ALA A 336 -17.63 -16.39 -29.90
C ALA A 336 -18.43 -15.84 -28.72
N ASP A 337 -18.63 -14.53 -28.74
CA ASP A 337 -19.32 -13.76 -27.69
C ASP A 337 -20.68 -14.34 -27.28
#